data_AF-A0A7W6GIQ5-F1
#
_entry.id   AF-A0A7W6GIQ5-F1
#
_cell.length_a   1.000
_cell.length_b   1.000
_cell.length_c   1.000
_cell.angle_alpha   90.00
_cell.angle_beta   90.00
_cell.angle_gamma   90.00
#
_symmetry.space_group_name_H-M   'P 1'
#
loop_
_entity.id
_entity.type
_entity.pdbx_description
1 polymer ?
#
loop_
_entity_poly.entity_id
_entity_poly.type
_entity_poly.pdbx_seq_one_letter_code
_entity_poly.pdbx_strand_id
1 'polypeptide(L)'
;MIEYALLFALGFLAATLVGLIVAPAIQRRIVAYTENRMKATTPLSPQEVRAQTDMARAAFAAENARMSQNLVREREKGTRLAVQHEALKQDISRLAAENADLRTQIDAMSVDAGDLRSAMRHDDEKYLQLKAQLDAAAREILHKKREIEILNANRDLIQSDLNDNMISLAARETEIDNLNSHVQTLRREREKLLAGLQAAQVSLKETTQRLSREEGRSRQLEEKLARDQSQSAGKLATLERRLAETGRPREKAKSAPSGTRMPPRTGQTAEMTPLLASRPETPLLAHANGHEPAPAERDIDIHAIEADVRDRSAAITQRLSDAPTLETDAALREEMADVAAKMIVLTDAREGAASPIRSLLDQAPPSDPRRLSLAQRAKDMLPPRE
;
A
#
# COMPACT_ATOMS: atom_id res chain seq x y z
N MET A 1 9.66 -155.23 104.03
CA MET A 1 9.50 -154.81 102.61
C MET A 1 8.04 -154.70 102.17
N ILE A 2 7.21 -155.75 102.30
CA ILE A 2 5.79 -155.70 101.86
C ILE A 2 4.96 -154.64 102.60
N GLU A 3 5.22 -154.42 103.89
CA GLU A 3 4.55 -153.40 104.71
C GLU A 3 4.66 -151.96 104.14
N TYR A 4 5.87 -151.54 103.75
CA TYR A 4 6.07 -150.24 103.09
C TYR A 4 5.36 -150.15 101.74
N ALA A 5 5.25 -151.25 100.99
CA ALA A 5 4.50 -151.28 99.73
C ALA A 5 2.98 -151.16 99.96
N LEU A 6 2.45 -151.77 101.02
CA LEU A 6 1.03 -151.64 101.41
C LEU A 6 0.70 -150.24 101.93
N LEU A 7 1.57 -149.63 102.75
CA LEU A 7 1.39 -148.24 103.18
C LEU A 7 1.47 -147.25 102.01
N PHE A 8 2.38 -147.49 101.05
CA PHE A 8 2.44 -146.71 99.81
C PHE A 8 1.19 -146.88 98.94
N ALA A 9 0.70 -148.12 98.77
CA ALA A 9 -0.53 -148.41 98.02
C ALA A 9 -1.77 -147.79 98.69
N LEU A 10 -1.88 -147.85 100.01
CA LEU A 10 -2.96 -147.23 100.78
C LEU A 10 -2.88 -145.69 100.71
N GLY A 11 -1.67 -145.12 100.81
CA GLY A 11 -1.45 -143.68 100.64
C GLY A 11 -1.80 -143.19 99.23
N PHE A 12 -1.46 -143.96 98.19
CA PHE A 12 -1.85 -143.70 96.81
C PHE A 12 -3.37 -143.82 96.61
N LEU A 13 -4.01 -144.83 97.20
CA LEU A 13 -5.47 -144.99 97.18
C LEU A 13 -6.16 -143.81 97.87
N ALA A 14 -5.66 -143.36 99.02
CA ALA A 14 -6.19 -142.19 99.73
C ALA A 14 -5.99 -140.88 98.93
N ALA A 15 -4.80 -140.67 98.35
CA ALA A 15 -4.52 -139.50 97.53
C ALA A 15 -5.36 -139.45 96.25
N THR A 16 -5.56 -140.59 95.58
CA THR A 16 -6.44 -140.70 94.40
C THR A 16 -7.91 -140.50 94.76
N LEU A 17 -8.38 -141.02 95.91
CA LEU A 17 -9.73 -140.78 96.42
C LEU A 17 -9.98 -139.29 96.69
N VAL A 18 -9.05 -138.61 97.37
CA VAL A 18 -9.11 -137.15 97.62
C VAL A 18 -9.06 -136.37 96.30
N GLY A 19 -8.18 -136.76 95.38
CA GLY A 19 -8.11 -136.18 94.04
C GLY A 19 -9.44 -136.30 93.28
N LEU A 20 -10.11 -137.44 93.36
CA LEU A 20 -11.41 -137.69 92.72
C LEU A 20 -12.55 -136.87 93.34
N ILE A 21 -12.47 -136.55 94.64
CA ILE A 21 -13.42 -135.66 95.34
C ILE A 21 -13.19 -134.19 94.96
N VAL A 22 -11.93 -133.76 94.82
CA VAL A 22 -11.59 -132.34 94.57
C VAL A 22 -11.65 -131.97 93.07
N ALA A 23 -11.32 -132.90 92.16
CA ALA A 23 -11.38 -132.70 90.71
C ALA A 23 -12.70 -132.08 90.19
N PRO A 24 -13.90 -132.59 90.55
CA PRO A 24 -15.16 -132.00 90.08
C PRO A 24 -15.39 -130.56 90.59
N ALA A 25 -14.85 -130.19 91.76
CA ALA A 25 -14.95 -128.83 92.27
C ALA A 25 -14.06 -127.85 91.49
N ILE A 26 -12.81 -128.25 91.18
CA ILE A 26 -11.89 -127.45 90.35
C ILE A 26 -12.45 -127.30 88.93
N GLN A 27 -12.93 -128.39 88.32
CA GLN A 27 -13.45 -128.35 86.96
C GLN A 27 -14.69 -127.46 86.83
N ARG A 28 -15.63 -127.51 87.80
CA ARG A 28 -16.76 -126.56 87.87
C ARG A 28 -16.29 -125.10 87.92
N ARG A 29 -15.24 -124.80 88.69
CA ARG A 29 -14.70 -123.43 88.82
C ARG A 29 -14.04 -122.95 87.53
N ILE A 30 -13.30 -123.81 86.83
CA ILE A 30 -12.70 -123.50 85.53
C ILE A 30 -13.79 -123.21 84.49
N VAL A 31 -14.81 -124.08 84.39
CA VAL A 31 -15.94 -123.90 83.46
C VAL A 31 -16.67 -122.59 83.71
N ALA A 32 -16.94 -122.23 84.97
CA ALA A 32 -17.58 -120.94 85.28
C ALA A 32 -16.74 -119.73 84.85
N TYR A 33 -15.41 -119.78 84.99
CA TYR A 33 -14.52 -118.71 84.53
C TYR A 33 -14.41 -118.63 83.00
N THR A 34 -14.33 -119.77 82.30
CA THR A 34 -14.29 -119.77 80.83
C THR A 34 -15.63 -119.36 80.24
N GLU A 35 -16.75 -119.82 80.80
CA GLU A 35 -18.09 -119.41 80.39
C GLU A 35 -18.32 -117.91 80.61
N ASN A 36 -17.98 -117.36 81.78
CA ASN A 36 -18.11 -115.92 82.05
C ASN A 36 -17.19 -115.07 81.15
N ARG A 37 -15.98 -115.54 80.83
CA ARG A 37 -15.06 -114.83 79.93
C ARG A 37 -15.50 -114.89 78.47
N MET A 38 -16.01 -116.03 78.02
CA MET A 38 -16.61 -116.17 76.68
C MET A 38 -17.83 -115.26 76.56
N LYS A 39 -18.74 -115.31 77.54
CA LYS A 39 -19.88 -114.36 77.62
C LYS A 39 -19.42 -112.90 77.55
N ALA A 40 -18.39 -112.50 78.29
CA ALA A 40 -17.88 -111.12 78.22
C ALA A 40 -17.26 -110.70 76.87
N THR A 41 -16.99 -111.65 75.95
CA THR A 41 -16.29 -111.39 74.67
C THR A 41 -17.05 -111.80 73.41
N THR A 42 -18.13 -112.57 73.52
CA THR A 42 -19.09 -112.84 72.43
C THR A 42 -20.38 -112.05 72.62
N PRO A 43 -21.01 -111.52 71.55
CA PRO A 43 -22.28 -110.82 71.66
C PRO A 43 -23.38 -111.78 72.15
N LEU A 44 -24.01 -111.47 73.29
CA LEU A 44 -24.94 -112.38 73.97
C LEU A 44 -26.35 -112.41 73.38
N SER A 45 -26.70 -111.48 72.49
CA SER A 45 -28.06 -111.36 71.95
C SER A 45 -28.09 -111.21 70.42
N PRO A 46 -28.90 -112.02 69.71
CA PRO A 46 -29.21 -111.79 68.30
C PRO A 46 -29.84 -110.41 68.03
N GLN A 47 -30.43 -109.76 69.04
CA GLN A 47 -30.97 -108.40 68.92
C GLN A 47 -29.86 -107.35 68.98
N GLU A 48 -28.80 -107.55 69.78
CA GLU A 48 -27.65 -106.64 69.84
C GLU A 48 -26.84 -106.65 68.54
N VAL A 49 -26.61 -107.84 67.95
CA VAL A 49 -25.94 -107.97 66.65
C VAL A 49 -26.75 -107.28 65.55
N ARG A 50 -28.08 -107.41 65.57
CA ARG A 50 -28.96 -106.67 64.64
C ARG A 50 -28.90 -105.17 64.88
N ALA A 51 -28.97 -104.71 66.13
CA ALA A 51 -28.88 -103.30 66.47
C ALA A 51 -27.53 -102.67 66.06
N GLN A 52 -26.40 -103.37 66.25
CA GLN A 52 -25.09 -102.93 65.76
C GLN A 52 -25.02 -102.92 64.24
N THR A 53 -25.58 -103.92 63.56
CA THR A 53 -25.64 -103.98 62.09
C THR A 53 -26.50 -102.86 61.50
N ASP A 54 -27.64 -102.58 62.11
CA ASP A 54 -28.56 -101.53 61.69
C ASP A 54 -28.03 -100.14 62.06
N MET A 55 -27.33 -99.98 63.20
CA MET A 55 -26.58 -98.77 63.55
C MET A 55 -25.44 -98.51 62.56
N ALA A 56 -24.66 -99.53 62.20
CA ALA A 56 -23.61 -99.39 61.18
C ALA A 56 -24.21 -99.04 59.82
N ARG A 57 -25.31 -99.70 59.41
CA ARG A 57 -26.03 -99.36 58.17
C ARG A 57 -26.56 -97.92 58.19
N ALA A 58 -27.09 -97.47 59.33
CA ALA A 58 -27.56 -96.09 59.51
C ALA A 58 -26.42 -95.07 59.50
N ALA A 59 -25.27 -95.38 60.11
CA ALA A 59 -24.07 -94.55 60.07
C ALA A 59 -23.54 -94.41 58.64
N PHE A 60 -23.33 -95.52 57.92
CA PHE A 60 -22.91 -95.50 56.52
C PHE A 60 -23.94 -94.79 55.61
N ALA A 61 -25.23 -94.95 55.86
CA ALA A 61 -26.28 -94.23 55.13
C ALA A 61 -26.25 -92.72 55.41
N ALA A 62 -26.06 -92.31 56.67
CA ALA A 62 -25.96 -90.91 57.07
C ALA A 62 -24.68 -90.25 56.54
N GLU A 63 -23.56 -90.98 56.50
CA GLU A 63 -22.30 -90.51 55.92
C GLU A 63 -22.40 -90.41 54.39
N ASN A 64 -22.98 -91.40 53.70
CA ASN A 64 -23.25 -91.29 52.26
C ASN A 64 -24.23 -90.15 51.93
N ALA A 65 -25.25 -89.91 52.76
CA ALA A 65 -26.18 -88.78 52.59
C ALA A 65 -25.46 -87.42 52.78
N ARG A 66 -24.61 -87.29 53.81
CA ARG A 66 -23.78 -86.10 54.02
C ARG A 66 -22.77 -85.89 52.88
N MET A 67 -22.11 -86.97 52.45
CA MET A 67 -21.11 -86.93 51.38
C MET A 67 -21.75 -86.56 50.05
N SER A 68 -22.88 -87.16 49.69
CA SER A 68 -23.62 -86.80 48.47
C SER A 68 -24.16 -85.37 48.52
N GLN A 69 -24.67 -84.88 49.67
CA GLN A 69 -25.08 -83.49 49.82
C GLN A 69 -23.89 -82.51 49.70
N ASN A 70 -22.74 -82.83 50.28
CA ASN A 70 -21.52 -82.03 50.12
C ASN A 70 -21.03 -82.02 48.67
N LEU A 71 -21.06 -83.18 48.00
CA LEU A 71 -20.72 -83.31 46.58
C LEU A 71 -21.64 -82.45 45.69
N VAL A 72 -22.95 -82.44 45.95
CA VAL A 72 -23.90 -81.53 45.27
C VAL A 72 -23.54 -80.06 45.54
N ARG A 73 -23.27 -79.67 46.79
CA ARG A 73 -22.87 -78.29 47.14
C ARG A 73 -21.57 -77.86 46.46
N GLU A 74 -20.56 -78.72 46.39
CA GLU A 74 -19.31 -78.41 45.68
C GLU A 74 -19.50 -78.36 44.16
N ARG A 75 -20.38 -79.20 43.58
CA ARG A 75 -20.79 -79.07 42.17
C ARG A 75 -21.51 -77.75 41.90
N GLU A 76 -22.43 -77.34 42.77
CA GLU A 76 -23.12 -76.04 42.67
C GLU A 76 -22.15 -74.85 42.80
N LYS A 77 -21.16 -74.93 43.70
CA LYS A 77 -20.10 -73.91 43.78
C LYS A 77 -19.26 -73.91 42.49
N GLY A 78 -18.84 -75.08 42.01
CA GLY A 78 -18.06 -75.22 40.78
C GLY A 78 -18.76 -74.67 39.55
N THR A 79 -20.07 -74.94 39.39
CA THR A 79 -20.85 -74.36 38.28
C THR A 79 -21.04 -72.85 38.41
N ARG A 80 -21.30 -72.33 39.62
CA ARG A 80 -21.36 -70.86 39.85
C ARG A 80 -20.03 -70.18 39.53
N LEU A 81 -18.91 -70.75 39.97
CA LEU A 81 -17.57 -70.25 39.67
C LEU A 81 -17.25 -70.33 38.18
N ALA A 82 -17.66 -71.39 37.48
CA ALA A 82 -17.49 -71.51 36.03
C ALA A 82 -18.28 -70.44 35.26
N VAL A 83 -19.51 -70.15 35.66
CA VAL A 83 -20.33 -69.07 35.06
C VAL A 83 -19.70 -67.69 35.34
N GLN A 84 -19.23 -67.44 36.57
CA GLN A 84 -18.51 -66.20 36.91
C GLN A 84 -17.22 -66.04 36.12
N HIS A 85 -16.45 -67.12 35.96
CA HIS A 85 -15.21 -67.11 35.19
C HIS A 85 -15.47 -66.84 33.69
N GLU A 86 -16.52 -67.42 33.10
CA GLU A 86 -16.86 -67.14 31.70
C GLU A 86 -17.37 -65.70 31.51
N ALA A 87 -18.15 -65.16 32.44
CA ALA A 87 -18.54 -63.75 32.42
C ALA A 87 -17.32 -62.81 32.51
N LEU A 88 -16.40 -63.04 33.47
CA LEU A 88 -15.16 -62.27 33.59
C LEU A 88 -14.27 -62.41 32.35
N LYS A 89 -14.24 -63.57 31.71
CA LYS A 89 -13.50 -63.80 30.45
C LYS A 89 -14.13 -63.05 29.28
N GLN A 90 -15.45 -62.94 29.22
CA GLN A 90 -16.15 -62.09 28.25
C GLN A 90 -15.82 -60.61 28.49
N ASP A 91 -15.88 -60.12 29.73
CA ASP A 91 -15.49 -58.76 30.09
C ASP A 91 -14.03 -58.45 29.73
N ILE A 92 -13.10 -59.38 30.01
CA ILE A 92 -11.69 -59.25 29.61
C ILE A 92 -11.56 -59.17 28.07
N SER A 93 -12.29 -60.02 27.33
CA SER A 93 -12.25 -60.00 25.86
C SER A 93 -12.80 -58.68 25.28
N ARG A 94 -13.85 -58.13 25.91
CA ARG A 94 -14.43 -56.84 25.55
C ARG A 94 -13.46 -55.68 25.85
N LEU A 95 -12.91 -55.63 27.07
CA LEU A 95 -11.93 -54.61 27.46
C LEU A 95 -10.66 -54.69 26.62
N ALA A 96 -10.25 -55.88 26.18
CA ALA A 96 -9.13 -56.06 25.26
C ALA A 96 -9.43 -55.51 23.86
N ALA A 97 -10.65 -55.70 23.35
CA ALA A 97 -11.10 -55.07 22.09
C ALA A 97 -11.17 -53.54 22.21
N GLU A 98 -11.81 -53.02 23.26
CA GLU A 98 -11.87 -51.57 23.52
C GLU A 98 -10.47 -50.94 23.66
N ASN A 99 -9.51 -51.65 24.28
CA ASN A 99 -8.11 -51.21 24.33
C ASN A 99 -7.38 -51.27 22.97
N ALA A 100 -7.72 -52.23 22.11
CA ALA A 100 -7.16 -52.30 20.76
C ALA A 100 -7.69 -51.14 19.90
N ASP A 101 -9.00 -50.90 19.95
CA ASP A 101 -9.65 -49.80 19.23
C ASP A 101 -9.06 -48.44 19.67
N LEU A 102 -8.98 -48.19 20.98
CA LEU A 102 -8.35 -46.97 21.52
C LEU A 102 -6.90 -46.80 21.10
N ARG A 103 -6.11 -47.88 20.99
CA ARG A 103 -4.73 -47.81 20.46
C ARG A 103 -4.70 -47.42 18.99
N THR A 104 -5.53 -48.04 18.15
CA THR A 104 -5.61 -47.66 16.73
C THR A 104 -6.07 -46.21 16.54
N GLN A 105 -6.97 -45.70 17.41
CA GLN A 105 -7.35 -44.30 17.42
C GLN A 105 -6.20 -43.37 17.83
N ILE A 106 -5.42 -43.73 18.86
CA ILE A 106 -4.23 -42.97 19.28
C ILE A 106 -3.18 -42.95 18.15
N ASP A 107 -2.94 -44.08 17.51
CA ASP A 107 -1.99 -44.18 16.39
C ASP A 107 -2.44 -43.33 15.20
N ALA A 108 -3.73 -43.36 14.83
CA ALA A 108 -4.30 -42.51 13.80
C ALA A 108 -4.15 -41.01 14.14
N MET A 109 -4.53 -40.60 15.36
CA MET A 109 -4.35 -39.21 15.82
C MET A 109 -2.88 -38.78 15.86
N SER A 110 -1.95 -39.71 16.08
CA SER A 110 -0.50 -39.45 16.06
C SER A 110 0.02 -39.21 14.63
N VAL A 111 -0.49 -39.96 13.66
CA VAL A 111 -0.24 -39.73 12.22
C VAL A 111 -0.82 -38.39 11.78
N ASP A 112 -2.10 -38.12 12.07
CA ASP A 112 -2.75 -36.83 11.76
C ASP A 112 -1.97 -35.65 12.34
N ALA A 113 -1.53 -35.74 13.61
CA ALA A 113 -0.71 -34.72 14.25
C ALA A 113 0.69 -34.57 13.61
N GLY A 114 1.24 -35.65 13.04
CA GLY A 114 2.48 -35.63 12.25
C GLY A 114 2.32 -34.91 10.91
N ASP A 115 1.21 -35.16 10.23
CA ASP A 115 0.87 -34.54 8.94
C ASP A 115 0.55 -33.05 9.13
N LEU A 116 -0.26 -32.69 10.13
CA LEU A 116 -0.54 -31.30 10.52
C LEU A 116 0.75 -30.52 10.83
N ARG A 117 1.69 -31.11 11.61
CA ARG A 117 3.01 -30.49 11.88
C ARG A 117 3.89 -30.36 10.64
N SER A 118 3.66 -31.18 9.62
CA SER A 118 4.44 -31.14 8.37
C SER A 118 3.86 -30.13 7.38
N ALA A 119 2.53 -30.02 7.32
CA ALA A 119 1.82 -28.93 6.64
C ALA A 119 2.18 -27.57 7.24
N MET A 120 2.14 -27.42 8.57
CA MET A 120 2.55 -26.19 9.25
C MET A 120 3.98 -25.77 8.90
N ARG A 121 4.94 -26.70 8.95
CA ARG A 121 6.34 -26.41 8.56
C ARG A 121 6.47 -25.96 7.11
N HIS A 122 5.73 -26.58 6.20
CA HIS A 122 5.73 -26.21 4.79
C HIS A 122 5.09 -24.83 4.54
N ASP A 123 4.06 -24.47 5.30
CA ASP A 123 3.44 -23.14 5.24
C ASP A 123 4.28 -22.06 5.93
N ASP A 124 5.00 -22.38 7.01
CA ASP A 124 6.04 -21.51 7.60
C ASP A 124 7.18 -21.24 6.60
N GLU A 125 7.64 -22.25 5.87
CA GLU A 125 8.63 -22.11 4.80
C GLU A 125 8.12 -21.18 3.68
N LYS A 126 6.88 -21.38 3.20
CA LYS A 126 6.24 -20.46 2.22
C LYS A 126 6.13 -19.05 2.76
N TYR A 127 5.71 -18.89 4.02
CA TYR A 127 5.56 -17.58 4.65
C TYR A 127 6.90 -16.84 4.74
N LEU A 128 7.97 -17.54 5.13
CA LEU A 128 9.33 -16.97 5.14
C LEU A 128 9.83 -16.62 3.73
N GLN A 129 9.56 -17.45 2.72
CA GLN A 129 9.89 -17.14 1.33
C GLN A 129 9.12 -15.92 0.82
N LEU A 130 7.81 -15.86 1.04
CA LEU A 130 6.95 -14.77 0.60
C LEU A 130 7.29 -13.45 1.32
N LYS A 131 7.63 -13.52 2.61
CA LYS A 131 8.16 -12.39 3.37
C LYS A 131 9.51 -11.90 2.81
N ALA A 132 10.43 -12.81 2.52
CA ALA A 132 11.72 -12.44 1.92
C ALA A 132 11.56 -11.81 0.52
N GLN A 133 10.59 -12.28 -0.28
CA GLN A 133 10.20 -11.67 -1.55
C GLN A 133 9.59 -10.28 -1.37
N LEU A 134 8.70 -10.10 -0.39
CA LEU A 134 8.12 -8.79 -0.05
C LEU A 134 9.19 -7.80 0.41
N ASP A 135 10.11 -8.22 1.29
CA ASP A 135 11.23 -7.40 1.76
C ASP A 135 12.21 -7.07 0.62
N ALA A 136 12.39 -7.95 -0.37
CA ALA A 136 13.16 -7.67 -1.59
C ALA A 136 12.45 -6.65 -2.50
N ALA A 137 11.16 -6.84 -2.77
CA ALA A 137 10.36 -5.92 -3.57
C ALA A 137 10.26 -4.52 -2.93
N ALA A 138 10.12 -4.44 -1.60
CA ALA A 138 10.14 -3.18 -0.87
C ALA A 138 11.48 -2.44 -1.02
N ARG A 139 12.61 -3.15 -0.97
CA ARG A 139 13.95 -2.57 -1.23
C ARG A 139 14.11 -2.11 -2.68
N GLU A 140 13.57 -2.86 -3.65
CA GLU A 140 13.58 -2.46 -5.07
C GLU A 140 12.72 -1.21 -5.32
N ILE A 141 11.54 -1.11 -4.69
CA ILE A 141 10.69 0.08 -4.75
C ILE A 141 11.42 1.30 -4.18
N LEU A 142 12.11 1.16 -3.04
CA LEU A 142 12.92 2.24 -2.47
C LEU A 142 14.11 2.63 -3.36
N HIS A 143 14.74 1.67 -4.05
CA HIS A 143 15.77 1.96 -5.06
C HIS A 143 15.20 2.79 -6.21
N LYS A 144 14.12 2.31 -6.84
CA LYS A 144 13.47 2.99 -7.96
C LYS A 144 12.93 4.38 -7.59
N LYS A 145 12.46 4.58 -6.35
CA LYS A 145 12.08 5.92 -5.87
C LYS A 145 13.25 6.91 -5.87
N ARG A 146 14.41 6.52 -5.33
CA ARG A 146 15.63 7.36 -5.37
C ARG A 146 16.12 7.61 -6.80
N GLU A 147 16.02 6.61 -7.66
CA GLU A 147 16.37 6.75 -9.08
C GLU A 147 15.45 7.76 -9.79
N ILE A 148 14.13 7.71 -9.52
CA ILE A 148 13.15 8.70 -10.00
C ILE A 148 13.45 10.10 -9.44
N GLU A 149 13.80 10.22 -8.16
CA GLU A 149 14.20 11.50 -7.55
C GLU A 149 15.44 12.11 -8.25
N ILE A 150 16.47 11.30 -8.52
CA ILE A 150 17.68 11.72 -9.26
C ILE A 150 17.33 12.10 -10.71
N LEU A 151 16.50 11.32 -11.40
CA LEU A 151 16.07 11.61 -12.78
C LEU A 151 15.23 12.89 -12.86
N ASN A 152 14.38 13.15 -11.87
CA ASN A 152 13.62 14.40 -11.77
C ASN A 152 14.55 15.59 -11.52
N ALA A 153 15.49 15.50 -10.58
CA ALA A 153 16.47 16.57 -10.34
C ALA A 153 17.33 16.87 -11.59
N ASN A 154 17.75 15.84 -12.32
CA ASN A 154 18.46 16.00 -13.60
C ASN A 154 17.58 16.64 -14.67
N ARG A 155 16.29 16.26 -14.75
CA ARG A 155 15.32 16.88 -15.66
C ARG A 155 15.16 18.38 -15.35
N ASP A 156 15.00 18.73 -14.08
CA ASP A 156 14.78 20.12 -13.66
C ASP A 156 16.01 20.98 -13.94
N LEU A 157 17.23 20.44 -13.75
CA LEU A 157 18.47 21.08 -14.16
C LEU A 157 18.54 21.32 -15.68
N ILE A 158 18.29 20.29 -16.49
CA ILE A 158 18.26 20.41 -17.96
C ILE A 158 17.19 21.41 -18.41
N GLN A 159 16.04 21.45 -17.73
CA GLN A 159 14.97 22.40 -18.02
C GLN A 159 15.38 23.85 -17.66
N SER A 160 16.16 24.06 -16.60
CA SER A 160 16.79 25.36 -16.29
C SER A 160 17.79 25.76 -17.37
N ASP A 161 18.73 24.86 -17.72
CA ASP A 161 19.74 25.11 -18.76
C ASP A 161 19.08 25.44 -20.11
N LEU A 162 17.98 24.77 -20.47
CA LEU A 162 17.21 25.06 -21.68
C LEU A 162 16.56 26.45 -21.62
N ASN A 163 15.97 26.83 -20.48
CA ASN A 163 15.38 28.17 -20.31
C ASN A 163 16.45 29.27 -20.42
N ASP A 164 17.62 29.09 -19.79
CA ASP A 164 18.73 30.05 -19.86
C ASP A 164 19.29 30.17 -21.29
N ASN A 165 19.39 29.05 -22.01
CA ASN A 165 19.75 29.06 -23.43
C ASN A 165 18.69 29.73 -24.32
N MET A 166 17.40 29.56 -24.03
CA MET A 166 16.31 30.26 -24.72
C MET A 166 16.34 31.78 -24.47
N ILE A 167 16.61 32.21 -23.23
CA ILE A 167 16.80 33.63 -22.89
C ILE A 167 18.01 34.21 -23.61
N SER A 168 19.13 33.48 -23.64
CA SER A 168 20.35 33.85 -24.38
C SER A 168 20.12 33.95 -25.89
N LEU A 169 19.33 33.03 -26.47
CA LEU A 169 18.94 33.06 -27.88
C LEU A 169 18.07 34.29 -28.17
N ALA A 170 17.02 34.53 -27.38
CA ALA A 170 16.15 35.70 -27.55
C ALA A 170 16.92 37.02 -27.40
N ALA A 171 17.87 37.09 -26.46
CA ALA A 171 18.75 38.26 -26.32
C ALA A 171 19.59 38.48 -27.60
N ARG A 172 20.18 37.42 -28.18
CA ARG A 172 20.91 37.50 -29.46
C ARG A 172 20.02 37.87 -30.64
N GLU A 173 18.77 37.40 -30.68
CA GLU A 173 17.79 37.82 -31.69
C GLU A 173 17.50 39.33 -31.60
N THR A 174 17.30 39.86 -30.39
CA THR A 174 17.14 41.32 -30.21
C THR A 174 18.39 42.12 -30.56
N GLU A 175 19.60 41.57 -30.35
CA GLU A 175 20.85 42.19 -30.79
C GLU A 175 20.95 42.21 -32.33
N ILE A 176 20.59 41.10 -32.99
CA ILE A 176 20.54 40.99 -34.45
C ILE A 176 19.53 41.98 -35.04
N ASP A 177 18.34 42.13 -34.45
CA ASP A 177 17.33 43.10 -34.90
C ASP A 177 17.78 44.55 -34.69
N ASN A 178 18.45 44.85 -33.58
CA ASN A 178 19.05 46.16 -33.33
C ASN A 178 20.14 46.47 -34.38
N LEU A 179 21.07 45.54 -34.63
CA LEU A 179 22.11 45.66 -35.65
C LEU A 179 21.51 45.79 -37.07
N ASN A 180 20.46 45.03 -37.39
CA ASN A 180 19.72 45.17 -38.64
C ASN A 180 19.10 46.57 -38.78
N SER A 181 18.51 47.11 -37.71
CA SER A 181 17.97 48.47 -37.70
C SER A 181 19.06 49.52 -37.94
N HIS A 182 20.24 49.34 -37.33
CA HIS A 182 21.39 50.22 -37.50
C HIS A 182 21.99 50.15 -38.92
N VAL A 183 22.06 48.94 -39.50
CA VAL A 183 22.45 48.75 -40.91
C VAL A 183 21.43 49.41 -41.84
N GLN A 184 20.14 49.37 -41.53
CA GLN A 184 19.12 50.09 -42.30
C GLN A 184 19.27 51.62 -42.18
N THR A 185 19.57 52.17 -40.99
CA THR A 185 19.80 53.62 -40.85
C THR A 185 21.05 54.05 -41.61
N LEU A 186 22.17 53.32 -41.49
CA LEU A 186 23.39 53.60 -42.25
C LEU A 186 23.19 53.50 -43.77
N ARG A 187 22.35 52.57 -44.25
CA ARG A 187 21.97 52.48 -45.67
C ARG A 187 21.18 53.72 -46.12
N ARG A 188 20.17 54.15 -45.35
CA ARG A 188 19.39 55.38 -45.63
C ARG A 188 20.26 56.63 -45.61
N GLU A 189 21.22 56.73 -44.67
CA GLU A 189 22.19 57.82 -44.60
C GLU A 189 23.11 57.81 -45.82
N ARG A 190 23.65 56.65 -46.21
CA ARG A 190 24.45 56.50 -47.43
C ARG A 190 23.66 56.91 -48.67
N GLU A 191 22.41 56.48 -48.81
CA GLU A 191 21.53 56.87 -49.92
C GLU A 191 21.27 58.38 -49.94
N LYS A 192 21.00 58.99 -48.78
CA LYS A 192 20.84 60.45 -48.63
C LYS A 192 22.12 61.21 -49.00
N LEU A 193 23.29 60.72 -48.59
CA LEU A 193 24.59 61.31 -48.94
C LEU A 193 24.89 61.16 -50.44
N LEU A 194 24.60 60.01 -51.05
CA LEU A 194 24.74 59.79 -52.49
C LEU A 194 23.80 60.68 -53.30
N ALA A 195 22.53 60.80 -52.90
CA ALA A 195 21.56 61.70 -53.52
C ALA A 195 21.97 63.17 -53.36
N GLY A 196 22.48 63.56 -52.18
CA GLY A 196 23.04 64.89 -51.94
C GLY A 196 24.27 65.19 -52.79
N LEU A 197 25.17 64.22 -52.96
CA LEU A 197 26.34 64.34 -53.83
C LEU A 197 25.95 64.44 -55.32
N GLN A 198 24.96 63.66 -55.76
CA GLN A 198 24.39 63.78 -57.12
C GLN A 198 23.74 65.14 -57.33
N ALA A 199 22.95 65.63 -56.37
CA ALA A 199 22.33 66.97 -56.44
C ALA A 199 23.39 68.08 -56.48
N ALA A 200 24.46 67.96 -55.69
CA ALA A 200 25.60 68.88 -55.72
C ALA A 200 26.38 68.81 -57.05
N GLN A 201 26.52 67.63 -57.65
CA GLN A 201 27.11 67.49 -59.00
C GLN A 201 26.22 68.10 -60.08
N VAL A 202 24.89 67.98 -59.97
CA VAL A 202 23.94 68.61 -60.90
C VAL A 202 23.98 70.14 -60.75
N SER A 203 23.95 70.67 -59.52
CA SER A 203 24.04 72.12 -59.31
C SER A 203 25.42 72.69 -59.67
N LEU A 204 26.52 71.93 -59.50
CA LEU A 204 27.83 72.29 -60.02
C LEU A 204 27.85 72.35 -61.56
N LYS A 205 27.24 71.35 -62.24
CA LYS A 205 27.07 71.36 -63.71
C LYS A 205 26.19 72.52 -64.17
N GLU A 206 25.14 72.85 -63.42
CA GLU A 206 24.26 73.97 -63.76
C GLU A 206 24.95 75.32 -63.54
N THR A 207 25.65 75.52 -62.42
CA THR A 207 26.39 76.76 -62.13
C THR A 207 27.56 76.96 -63.06
N THR A 208 28.30 75.91 -63.46
CA THR A 208 29.33 76.00 -64.50
C THR A 208 28.75 76.27 -65.89
N GLN A 209 27.55 75.77 -66.21
CA GLN A 209 26.83 76.17 -67.43
C GLN A 209 26.30 77.61 -67.36
N ARG A 210 25.85 78.08 -66.19
CA ARG A 210 25.46 79.50 -66.00
C ARG A 210 26.68 80.40 -66.12
N LEU A 211 27.81 80.02 -65.52
CA LEU A 211 29.09 80.74 -65.65
C LEU A 211 29.56 80.79 -67.10
N SER A 212 29.58 79.67 -67.84
CA SER A 212 29.99 79.70 -69.26
C SER A 212 29.03 80.50 -70.17
N ARG A 213 27.74 80.59 -69.82
CA ARG A 213 26.79 81.51 -70.47
C ARG A 213 27.07 82.97 -70.13
N GLU A 214 27.38 83.29 -68.87
CA GLU A 214 27.78 84.64 -68.43
C GLU A 214 29.14 85.04 -69.03
N GLU A 215 30.13 84.17 -69.06
CA GLU A 215 31.40 84.37 -69.77
C GLU A 215 31.17 84.58 -71.27
N GLY A 216 30.28 83.79 -71.88
CA GLY A 216 29.88 83.98 -73.28
C GLY A 216 29.21 85.33 -73.53
N ARG A 217 28.37 85.80 -72.60
CA ARG A 217 27.78 87.15 -72.63
C ARG A 217 28.84 88.23 -72.41
N SER A 218 29.78 88.05 -71.49
CA SER A 218 30.90 88.97 -71.25
C SER A 218 31.74 89.10 -72.51
N ARG A 219 32.15 87.99 -73.13
CA ARG A 219 32.87 87.98 -74.42
C ARG A 219 32.09 88.66 -75.54
N GLN A 220 30.77 88.48 -75.61
CA GLN A 220 29.92 89.21 -76.57
C GLN A 220 29.82 90.71 -76.27
N LEU A 221 29.81 91.11 -74.99
CA LEU A 221 29.81 92.51 -74.57
C LEU A 221 31.19 93.16 -74.78
N GLU A 222 32.28 92.44 -74.52
CA GLU A 222 33.66 92.81 -74.83
C GLU A 222 33.86 92.93 -76.34
N GLU A 223 33.33 92.01 -77.15
CA GLU A 223 33.40 92.10 -78.61
C GLU A 223 32.55 93.27 -79.14
N LYS A 224 31.34 93.50 -78.57
CA LYS A 224 30.57 94.71 -78.88
C LYS A 224 31.31 95.97 -78.47
N LEU A 225 31.94 96.00 -77.29
CA LEU A 225 32.76 97.12 -76.83
C LEU A 225 33.96 97.33 -77.77
N ALA A 226 34.63 96.27 -78.23
CA ALA A 226 35.74 96.34 -79.18
C ALA A 226 35.29 96.77 -80.59
N ARG A 227 34.07 96.38 -81.01
CA ARG A 227 33.42 96.85 -82.24
C ARG A 227 32.99 98.31 -82.13
N ASP A 228 32.45 98.74 -81.00
CA ASP A 228 32.08 100.13 -80.73
C ASP A 228 33.33 100.99 -80.53
N GLN A 229 34.41 100.46 -79.95
CA GLN A 229 35.71 101.10 -79.87
C GLN A 229 36.40 101.20 -81.23
N SER A 230 36.28 100.21 -82.11
CA SER A 230 36.84 100.29 -83.48
C SER A 230 35.96 101.11 -84.43
N GLN A 231 34.63 101.12 -84.25
CA GLN A 231 33.74 102.08 -84.91
C GLN A 231 33.94 103.48 -84.36
N SER A 232 34.19 103.66 -83.06
CA SER A 232 34.54 104.93 -82.45
C SER A 232 35.91 105.38 -82.93
N ALA A 233 36.91 104.50 -83.01
CA ALA A 233 38.22 104.79 -83.59
C ALA A 233 38.13 105.08 -85.09
N GLY A 234 37.22 104.44 -85.83
CA GLY A 234 36.94 104.75 -87.24
C GLY A 234 36.18 106.06 -87.42
N LYS A 235 35.23 106.37 -86.54
CA LYS A 235 34.54 107.66 -86.46
C LYS A 235 35.50 108.77 -86.01
N LEU A 236 36.41 108.50 -85.10
CA LEU A 236 37.47 109.39 -84.66
C LEU A 236 38.49 109.57 -85.77
N ALA A 237 38.95 108.53 -86.46
CA ALA A 237 39.87 108.65 -87.59
C ALA A 237 39.22 109.38 -88.79
N THR A 238 37.91 109.23 -89.01
CA THR A 238 37.18 110.01 -90.04
C THR A 238 36.84 111.42 -89.59
N LEU A 239 36.60 111.66 -88.29
CA LEU A 239 36.49 113.00 -87.71
C LEU A 239 37.84 113.71 -87.65
N GLU A 240 38.94 113.00 -87.43
CA GLU A 240 40.33 113.47 -87.40
C GLU A 240 40.83 113.74 -88.82
N ARG A 241 40.43 112.91 -89.80
CA ARG A 241 40.60 113.21 -91.23
C ARG A 241 39.78 114.43 -91.67
N ARG A 242 38.57 114.63 -91.12
CA ARG A 242 37.77 115.86 -91.34
C ARG A 242 38.26 117.07 -90.53
N LEU A 243 38.91 116.88 -89.38
CA LEU A 243 39.61 117.92 -88.60
C LEU A 243 40.97 118.30 -89.21
N ALA A 244 41.59 117.38 -89.96
CA ALA A 244 42.79 117.67 -90.74
C ALA A 244 42.45 118.50 -91.99
N GLU A 245 41.24 118.36 -92.53
CA GLU A 245 40.75 119.10 -93.70
C GLU A 245 39.95 120.38 -93.36
N THR A 246 39.56 120.60 -92.10
CA THR A 246 38.91 121.85 -91.64
C THR A 246 39.51 122.36 -90.32
N GLY A 247 39.98 123.61 -90.32
CA GLY A 247 40.99 124.08 -89.37
C GLY A 247 40.55 124.35 -87.92
N ARG A 248 41.57 124.51 -87.06
CA ARG A 248 41.55 125.19 -85.75
C ARG A 248 40.94 126.61 -85.83
N PRO A 249 40.61 127.27 -84.70
CA PRO A 249 40.13 126.78 -83.39
C PRO A 249 38.99 127.63 -82.78
N ARG A 250 38.33 127.18 -81.68
CA ARG A 250 37.85 127.94 -80.48
C ARG A 250 36.78 127.15 -79.71
N GLU A 251 36.92 126.89 -78.40
CA GLU A 251 36.69 127.75 -77.20
C GLU A 251 35.23 127.94 -76.75
N LYS A 252 34.98 127.56 -75.48
CA LYS A 252 34.02 128.15 -74.50
C LYS A 252 32.50 127.90 -74.72
N ALA A 253 31.67 127.55 -73.72
CA ALA A 253 31.79 127.43 -72.26
C ALA A 253 30.42 126.98 -71.65
N LYS A 254 30.36 126.91 -70.30
CA LYS A 254 29.18 126.70 -69.42
C LYS A 254 28.66 125.24 -69.33
N SER A 255 28.25 124.73 -68.17
CA SER A 255 28.35 125.25 -66.78
C SER A 255 28.16 124.13 -65.74
N ALA A 256 28.82 124.25 -64.59
CA ALA A 256 28.58 123.50 -63.34
C ALA A 256 27.23 123.96 -62.69
N PRO A 257 26.68 123.38 -61.57
CA PRO A 257 27.42 122.94 -60.36
C PRO A 257 26.86 121.73 -59.56
N SER A 258 27.55 121.39 -58.45
CA SER A 258 27.06 120.79 -57.16
C SER A 258 26.12 119.57 -57.19
N GLY A 259 26.35 118.47 -56.47
CA GLY A 259 26.72 118.39 -55.03
C GLY A 259 25.50 117.94 -54.19
N THR A 260 25.68 117.58 -52.92
CA THR A 260 24.65 117.07 -51.96
C THR A 260 24.44 115.53 -52.02
N ARG A 261 24.22 114.71 -50.98
CA ARG A 261 24.45 114.63 -49.50
C ARG A 261 23.44 113.57 -48.98
N MET A 262 23.88 112.74 -48.04
CA MET A 262 23.15 111.81 -47.12
C MET A 262 21.81 112.32 -46.53
N PRO A 263 21.06 111.58 -45.65
CA PRO A 263 20.64 110.16 -45.54
C PRO A 263 19.07 110.08 -45.35
N PRO A 264 18.39 109.47 -44.34
CA PRO A 264 18.48 108.20 -43.56
C PRO A 264 17.11 107.43 -43.37
N ARG A 265 17.09 106.36 -42.52
CA ARG A 265 15.95 105.83 -41.67
C ARG A 265 14.80 105.05 -42.38
N THR A 266 14.03 104.14 -41.75
CA THR A 266 13.83 103.52 -40.39
C THR A 266 13.16 102.13 -40.58
N GLY A 267 13.12 101.13 -39.69
CA GLY A 267 13.57 100.89 -38.29
C GLY A 267 13.76 99.35 -38.08
N GLN A 268 14.40 98.85 -37.01
CA GLN A 268 13.83 98.56 -35.67
C GLN A 268 12.62 97.58 -35.71
N THR A 269 12.54 96.49 -34.91
CA THR A 269 13.26 96.10 -33.67
C THR A 269 13.05 94.62 -33.30
N ALA A 270 13.87 94.12 -32.35
CA ALA A 270 13.68 92.93 -31.49
C ALA A 270 13.66 91.54 -32.20
N GLU A 271 14.57 90.60 -31.97
CA GLU A 271 14.99 89.96 -30.70
C GLU A 271 13.84 89.26 -29.95
N MET A 272 13.88 87.92 -29.87
CA MET A 272 14.20 87.18 -28.63
C MET A 272 13.94 85.66 -28.79
N THR A 273 15.03 84.91 -28.81
CA THR A 273 15.18 83.51 -28.37
C THR A 273 15.06 83.41 -26.82
N PRO A 274 15.06 82.22 -26.14
CA PRO A 274 14.96 80.82 -26.61
C PRO A 274 14.20 79.82 -25.65
N LEU A 275 14.40 78.50 -25.89
CA LEU A 275 14.49 77.35 -24.95
C LEU A 275 13.24 76.65 -24.34
N LEU A 276 13.03 75.40 -24.81
CA LEU A 276 13.12 74.12 -24.05
C LEU A 276 11.98 73.61 -23.09
N ALA A 277 11.68 72.30 -23.24
CA ALA A 277 11.39 71.27 -22.22
C ALA A 277 9.97 70.64 -22.05
N SER A 278 9.98 69.29 -21.98
CA SER A 278 9.14 68.32 -21.22
C SER A 278 7.58 68.27 -21.30
N ARG A 279 7.05 67.22 -21.98
CA ARG A 279 6.44 65.95 -21.46
C ARG A 279 5.71 65.93 -20.08
N PRO A 280 4.84 64.93 -19.78
CA PRO A 280 3.43 64.71 -20.18
C PRO A 280 2.46 64.49 -18.98
N GLU A 281 1.14 64.37 -19.18
CA GLU A 281 0.24 63.65 -18.23
C GLU A 281 -0.93 62.91 -18.93
N THR A 282 -1.45 61.88 -18.25
CA THR A 282 -2.72 61.17 -18.49
C THR A 282 -3.59 61.29 -17.22
N PRO A 283 -4.90 60.94 -17.27
CA PRO A 283 -5.30 59.89 -16.33
C PRO A 283 -6.43 58.94 -16.79
N LEU A 284 -6.37 57.74 -16.20
CA LEU A 284 -7.39 56.76 -15.81
C LEU A 284 -8.80 56.76 -16.46
N LEU A 285 -9.21 55.54 -16.84
CA LEU A 285 -10.51 54.98 -16.45
C LEU A 285 -10.31 53.58 -15.86
N ALA A 286 -10.86 53.35 -14.67
CA ALA A 286 -11.03 52.02 -14.07
C ALA A 286 -12.47 51.55 -14.30
N HIS A 287 -12.73 50.24 -14.29
CA HIS A 287 -14.03 49.65 -13.92
C HIS A 287 -13.84 48.24 -13.38
N ALA A 288 -14.79 47.78 -12.55
CA ALA A 288 -14.62 46.66 -11.63
C ALA A 288 -15.60 45.50 -11.86
N ASN A 289 -15.27 44.39 -11.18
CA ASN A 289 -16.00 43.15 -10.89
C ASN A 289 -17.52 43.09 -11.11
N GLY A 290 -17.99 41.89 -11.45
CA GLY A 290 -19.32 41.40 -11.08
C GLY A 290 -19.85 40.32 -12.03
N HIS A 291 -19.81 39.05 -11.62
CA HIS A 291 -20.50 37.94 -12.28
C HIS A 291 -20.93 36.88 -11.25
N GLU A 292 -22.25 36.81 -11.00
CA GLU A 292 -23.03 35.71 -10.41
C GLU A 292 -24.51 36.16 -10.38
N PRO A 293 -25.52 35.29 -10.21
CA PRO A 293 -25.56 33.82 -10.33
C PRO A 293 -26.78 33.30 -11.14
N ALA A 294 -27.01 31.95 -11.13
CA ALA A 294 -28.27 31.19 -11.31
C ALA A 294 -28.29 30.16 -12.49
N PRO A 295 -29.12 29.09 -12.42
CA PRO A 295 -29.59 28.32 -11.26
C PRO A 295 -29.38 26.78 -11.39
N ALA A 296 -29.58 26.08 -10.27
CA ALA A 296 -29.32 24.65 -10.07
C ALA A 296 -30.11 23.64 -10.95
N GLU A 297 -29.38 22.73 -11.59
CA GLU A 297 -29.72 21.31 -11.60
C GLU A 297 -29.16 20.65 -10.33
N ARG A 298 -29.59 19.42 -9.99
CA ARG A 298 -29.08 18.69 -8.80
C ARG A 298 -27.71 18.05 -9.08
N ASP A 299 -26.76 18.85 -9.52
CA ASP A 299 -25.37 18.43 -9.48
C ASP A 299 -24.93 18.30 -8.03
N ILE A 300 -24.37 17.14 -7.72
CA ILE A 300 -23.61 16.95 -6.49
C ILE A 300 -22.39 17.87 -6.61
N ASP A 301 -22.22 18.80 -5.68
CA ASP A 301 -21.01 19.64 -5.66
C ASP A 301 -19.80 18.79 -5.27
N ILE A 302 -19.18 18.20 -6.30
CA ILE A 302 -17.99 17.35 -6.21
C ILE A 302 -16.85 18.08 -5.50
N HIS A 303 -16.74 19.41 -5.69
CA HIS A 303 -15.70 20.23 -5.07
C HIS A 303 -15.97 20.45 -3.57
N ALA A 304 -17.23 20.68 -3.17
CA ALA A 304 -17.60 20.74 -1.76
C ALA A 304 -17.38 19.39 -1.04
N ILE A 305 -17.70 18.26 -1.68
CA ILE A 305 -17.41 16.92 -1.12
C ILE A 305 -15.91 16.68 -1.03
N GLU A 306 -15.12 17.05 -2.04
CA GLU A 306 -13.67 16.88 -2.01
C GLU A 306 -13.01 17.74 -0.91
N ALA A 307 -13.50 18.95 -0.66
CA ALA A 307 -13.06 19.79 0.46
C ALA A 307 -13.40 19.15 1.82
N ASP A 308 -14.67 18.78 2.05
CA ASP A 308 -15.13 18.17 3.30
C ASP A 308 -14.45 16.82 3.59
N VAL A 309 -14.15 16.01 2.56
CA VAL A 309 -13.34 14.78 2.70
C VAL A 309 -11.91 15.10 3.13
N ARG A 310 -11.25 16.11 2.53
CA ARG A 310 -9.89 16.51 2.92
C ARG A 310 -9.85 17.00 4.37
N ASP A 311 -10.72 17.93 4.74
CA ASP A 311 -10.77 18.53 6.08
C ASP A 311 -11.06 17.48 7.16
N ARG A 312 -12.03 16.58 6.93
CA ARG A 312 -12.31 15.47 7.84
C ARG A 312 -11.18 14.45 7.90
N SER A 313 -10.52 14.13 6.78
CA SER A 313 -9.37 13.21 6.78
C SER A 313 -8.20 13.74 7.61
N ALA A 314 -7.96 15.05 7.57
CA ALA A 314 -6.96 15.71 8.42
C ALA A 314 -7.36 15.66 9.91
N ALA A 315 -8.63 15.97 10.23
CA ALA A 315 -9.15 15.90 11.60
C ALA A 315 -9.12 14.47 12.18
N ILE A 316 -9.47 13.45 11.39
CA ILE A 316 -9.39 12.03 11.76
C ILE A 316 -7.93 11.63 12.02
N THR A 317 -6.99 12.06 11.16
CA THR A 317 -5.55 11.76 11.33
C THR A 317 -5.00 12.38 12.62
N GLN A 318 -5.44 13.59 12.97
CA GLN A 318 -5.09 14.22 14.24
C GLN A 318 -5.69 13.46 15.44
N ARG A 319 -6.98 13.10 15.39
CA ARG A 319 -7.65 12.33 16.46
C ARG A 319 -7.10 10.91 16.63
N LEU A 320 -6.58 10.29 15.57
CA LEU A 320 -5.86 9.01 15.63
C LEU A 320 -4.49 9.11 16.31
N SER A 321 -3.90 10.31 16.39
CA SER A 321 -2.64 10.54 17.11
C SER A 321 -2.85 10.80 18.61
N ASP A 322 -4.07 11.19 19.01
CA ASP A 322 -4.50 11.27 20.41
C ASP A 322 -4.89 9.87 20.93
N ALA A 323 -4.65 9.59 22.20
CA ALA A 323 -4.88 8.24 22.77
C ALA A 323 -6.38 7.86 22.78
N PRO A 324 -6.81 6.78 22.08
CA PRO A 324 -8.22 6.47 21.92
C PRO A 324 -8.85 5.89 23.20
N THR A 325 -10.04 6.38 23.55
CA THR A 325 -10.92 5.79 24.57
C THR A 325 -12.03 5.00 23.88
N LEU A 326 -12.75 4.14 24.62
CA LEU A 326 -13.82 3.30 24.05
C LEU A 326 -14.97 4.11 23.44
N GLU A 327 -15.25 5.31 23.97
CA GLU A 327 -16.29 6.20 23.44
C GLU A 327 -15.80 6.95 22.20
N THR A 328 -14.54 7.40 22.18
CA THR A 328 -13.96 8.05 20.99
C THR A 328 -13.72 7.07 19.84
N ASP A 329 -13.39 5.80 20.11
CA ASP A 329 -13.28 4.75 19.09
C ASP A 329 -14.62 4.47 18.38
N ALA A 330 -15.74 4.50 19.11
CA ALA A 330 -17.07 4.35 18.50
C ALA A 330 -17.42 5.52 17.56
N ALA A 331 -17.17 6.76 18.01
CA ALA A 331 -17.39 7.96 17.20
C ALA A 331 -16.44 8.05 16.00
N LEU A 332 -15.16 7.73 16.19
CA LEU A 332 -14.14 7.74 15.14
C LEU A 332 -14.46 6.73 14.03
N ARG A 333 -14.94 5.54 14.39
CA ARG A 333 -15.38 4.52 13.43
C ARG A 333 -16.56 5.01 12.57
N GLU A 334 -17.47 5.78 13.15
CA GLU A 334 -18.59 6.40 12.43
C GLU A 334 -18.11 7.50 11.47
N GLU A 335 -17.24 8.40 11.94
CA GLU A 335 -16.63 9.44 11.09
C GLU A 335 -15.80 8.86 9.93
N MET A 336 -15.05 7.78 10.18
CA MET A 336 -14.33 7.05 9.14
C MET A 336 -15.27 6.38 8.13
N ALA A 337 -16.41 5.85 8.57
CA ALA A 337 -17.41 5.26 7.68
C ALA A 337 -18.07 6.32 6.78
N ASP A 338 -18.36 7.51 7.31
CA ASP A 338 -18.91 8.64 6.54
C ASP A 338 -17.90 9.20 5.53
N VAL A 339 -16.62 9.32 5.90
CA VAL A 339 -15.56 9.73 4.97
C VAL A 339 -15.35 8.68 3.87
N ALA A 340 -15.38 7.39 4.21
CA ALA A 340 -15.31 6.31 3.23
C ALA A 340 -16.52 6.33 2.27
N ALA A 341 -17.73 6.60 2.76
CA ALA A 341 -18.92 6.72 1.91
C ALA A 341 -18.78 7.89 0.91
N LYS A 342 -18.33 9.06 1.37
CA LYS A 342 -18.07 10.22 0.52
C LYS A 342 -16.94 9.98 -0.49
N MET A 343 -15.91 9.22 -0.12
CA MET A 343 -14.84 8.84 -1.05
C MET A 343 -15.35 7.90 -2.16
N ILE A 344 -16.29 6.99 -1.84
CA ILE A 344 -16.96 6.14 -2.84
C ILE A 344 -17.78 7.01 -3.81
N VAL A 345 -18.54 7.99 -3.31
CA VAL A 345 -19.29 8.95 -4.14
C VAL A 345 -18.36 9.79 -5.02
N LEU A 346 -17.25 10.30 -4.47
CA LEU A 346 -16.23 11.06 -5.22
C LEU A 346 -15.56 10.21 -6.31
N THR A 347 -15.38 8.91 -6.07
CA THR A 347 -14.78 7.98 -7.04
C THR A 347 -15.78 7.65 -8.15
N ASP A 348 -17.04 7.36 -7.82
CA ASP A 348 -18.12 7.15 -8.81
C ASP A 348 -18.31 8.39 -9.70
N ALA A 349 -18.28 9.59 -9.12
CA ALA A 349 -18.36 10.85 -9.86
C ALA A 349 -17.16 11.08 -10.80
N ARG A 350 -15.95 10.63 -10.43
CA ARG A 350 -14.73 10.72 -11.27
C ARG A 350 -14.66 9.65 -12.36
N GLU A 351 -15.19 8.46 -12.10
CA GLU A 351 -15.27 7.36 -13.07
C GLU A 351 -16.46 7.51 -14.04
N GLY A 352 -17.49 8.25 -13.62
CA GLY A 352 -18.68 8.54 -14.42
C GLY A 352 -19.55 7.30 -14.68
N ALA A 353 -20.32 7.34 -15.76
CA ALA A 353 -21.30 6.30 -16.10
C ALA A 353 -20.71 4.89 -16.31
N ALA A 354 -19.39 4.77 -16.46
CA ALA A 354 -18.67 3.50 -16.62
C ALA A 354 -18.24 2.85 -15.28
N SER A 355 -18.49 3.49 -14.13
CA SER A 355 -18.03 2.98 -12.83
C SER A 355 -18.66 1.62 -12.47
N PRO A 356 -17.85 0.61 -12.07
CA PRO A 356 -18.36 -0.63 -11.49
C PRO A 356 -18.88 -0.45 -10.05
N ILE A 357 -18.67 0.71 -9.41
CA ILE A 357 -19.05 0.94 -8.01
C ILE A 357 -20.55 0.72 -7.80
N ARG A 358 -21.41 1.25 -8.69
CA ARG A 358 -22.87 1.12 -8.54
C ARG A 358 -23.34 -0.35 -8.60
N SER A 359 -22.74 -1.18 -9.46
CA SER A 359 -23.12 -2.60 -9.54
C SER A 359 -22.62 -3.42 -8.34
N LEU A 360 -21.53 -3.00 -7.71
CA LEU A 360 -21.05 -3.57 -6.44
C LEU A 360 -21.93 -3.14 -5.25
N LEU A 361 -22.40 -1.88 -5.22
CA LEU A 361 -23.33 -1.39 -4.20
C LEU A 361 -24.69 -2.10 -4.26
N ASP A 362 -25.18 -2.42 -5.46
CA ASP A 362 -26.43 -3.18 -5.65
C ASP A 362 -26.29 -4.68 -5.30
N GLN A 363 -25.07 -5.23 -5.29
CA GLN A 363 -24.77 -6.60 -4.86
C GLN A 363 -24.50 -6.73 -3.36
N ALA A 364 -24.47 -5.63 -2.61
CA ALA A 364 -24.17 -5.64 -1.19
C ALA A 364 -25.27 -6.39 -0.38
N PRO A 365 -24.90 -7.33 0.52
CA PRO A 365 -25.87 -8.04 1.33
C PRO A 365 -26.61 -7.09 2.29
N PRO A 366 -27.89 -7.37 2.61
CA PRO A 366 -28.66 -6.53 3.55
C PRO A 366 -27.99 -6.51 4.92
N SER A 367 -27.84 -5.31 5.48
CA SER A 367 -27.19 -5.11 6.77
C SER A 367 -28.16 -5.20 7.94
N ASP A 368 -27.58 -5.35 9.13
CA ASP A 368 -28.27 -5.44 10.41
C ASP A 368 -29.00 -4.11 10.70
N PRO A 369 -30.32 -4.06 10.99
CA PRO A 369 -31.11 -2.82 11.04
C PRO A 369 -30.71 -1.84 12.17
N ARG A 370 -29.69 -2.19 12.97
CA ARG A 370 -29.10 -1.35 14.02
C ARG A 370 -27.81 -0.65 13.59
N ARG A 371 -27.26 -0.93 12.40
CA ARG A 371 -26.00 -0.35 11.90
C ARG A 371 -26.09 -0.10 10.39
N LEU A 372 -26.10 1.17 9.98
CA LEU A 372 -26.02 1.57 8.57
C LEU A 372 -24.71 1.10 7.96
N SER A 373 -24.79 0.22 6.94
CA SER A 373 -23.60 -0.25 6.24
C SER A 373 -22.98 0.84 5.36
N LEU A 374 -21.68 0.71 5.08
CA LEU A 374 -20.97 1.60 4.16
C LEU A 374 -21.65 1.67 2.78
N ALA A 375 -22.17 0.53 2.30
CA ALA A 375 -22.87 0.46 1.02
C ALA A 375 -24.22 1.21 1.04
N GLN A 376 -24.96 1.15 2.15
CA GLN A 376 -26.19 1.93 2.32
C GLN A 376 -25.88 3.44 2.34
N ARG A 377 -24.90 3.87 3.15
CA ARG A 377 -24.48 5.29 3.22
C ARG A 377 -24.06 5.84 1.86
N ALA A 378 -23.27 5.08 1.09
CA ALA A 378 -22.88 5.49 -0.26
C ALA A 378 -24.08 5.54 -1.22
N LYS A 379 -25.03 4.60 -1.12
CA LYS A 379 -26.24 4.56 -1.94
C LYS A 379 -27.22 5.70 -1.64
N ASP A 380 -27.34 6.10 -0.39
CA ASP A 380 -28.18 7.24 0.04
C ASP A 380 -27.63 8.60 -0.43
N MET A 381 -26.32 8.69 -0.68
CA MET A 381 -25.64 9.90 -1.19
C MET A 381 -25.57 9.97 -2.72
N LEU A 382 -25.83 8.87 -3.43
CA LEU A 382 -25.81 8.82 -4.90
C LEU A 382 -27.19 9.19 -5.48
N PRO A 383 -27.23 9.85 -6.65
CA PRO A 383 -28.50 10.14 -7.30
C PRO A 383 -29.08 8.84 -7.87
N PRO A 384 -30.42 8.63 -7.79
CA PRO A 384 -31.06 7.48 -8.42
C PRO A 384 -30.80 7.48 -9.93
N ARG A 385 -30.66 6.31 -10.53
CA ARG A 385 -30.62 6.17 -11.99
C ARG A 385 -32.01 6.48 -12.56
N GLU A 386 -32.04 7.25 -13.65
CA GLU A 386 -33.14 7.29 -14.62
C GLU A 386 -33.16 6.01 -15.47
#